data_AF-A0A7Y2I5M2-F1
#
_entry.id   AF-A0A7Y2I5M2-F1
#
_cell.length_a   1.000
_cell.length_b   1.000
_cell.length_c   1.000
_cell.angle_alpha   90.00
_cell.angle_beta   90.00
_cell.angle_gamma   90.00
#
_symmetry.space_group_name_H-M   'P 1'
#
loop_
_entity.id
_entity.type
_entity.pdbx_description
1 polymer ?
#
loop_
_entity_poly.entity_id
_entity_poly.type
_entity_poly.pdbx_seq_one_letter_code
_entity_poly.pdbx_strand_id
1 'polypeptide(L)'
;MFSPFNFLFGWLSNDLAIDLGTANTVLYVKGKGIVLREPSVVAVRQDVRMSKVLAVGQEAKQMLGKTPGNINAIRPIKDGVIADFEVTEAMLRYFIKKVHNRRTLVHPRIIISVPSGITQVEKRAVK
;
A
#
# COMPACT_ATOMS: atom_id res chain seq x y z
N MET A 1 -11.37 -22.77 -19.20
CA MET A 1 -10.76 -24.10 -19.03
C MET A 1 -10.23 -24.19 -17.60
N PHE A 2 -10.96 -24.86 -16.71
CA PHE A 2 -10.57 -25.01 -15.30
C PHE A 2 -9.39 -26.00 -15.21
N SER A 3 -8.20 -25.49 -14.89
CA SER A 3 -7.05 -26.35 -14.60
C SER A 3 -7.09 -26.79 -13.14
N PRO A 4 -7.09 -28.10 -12.83
CA PRO A 4 -7.10 -28.62 -11.45
C PRO A 4 -5.90 -28.15 -10.62
N PHE A 5 -4.81 -27.69 -11.26
CA PHE A 5 -3.68 -27.06 -10.60
C PHE A 5 -4.02 -25.72 -9.92
N ASN A 6 -4.93 -24.92 -10.48
CA ASN A 6 -5.32 -23.63 -9.88
C ASN A 6 -6.07 -23.81 -8.54
N PHE A 7 -6.70 -24.95 -8.32
CA PHE A 7 -7.44 -25.25 -7.09
C PHE A 7 -6.49 -25.54 -5.92
N LEU A 8 -5.45 -26.35 -6.16
CA LEU A 8 -4.41 -26.67 -5.18
C LEU A 8 -3.54 -25.45 -4.83
N PHE A 9 -3.18 -24.63 -5.82
CA PHE A 9 -2.44 -23.38 -5.58
C PHE A 9 -3.31 -22.26 -4.99
N GLY A 10 -4.62 -22.28 -5.20
CA GLY A 10 -5.56 -21.31 -4.63
C GLY A 10 -5.77 -21.45 -3.11
N TRP A 11 -5.41 -22.60 -2.52
CA TRP A 11 -5.41 -22.80 -1.07
C TRP A 11 -4.12 -22.30 -0.41
N LEU A 12 -3.01 -22.26 -1.17
CA LEU A 12 -1.76 -21.59 -0.78
C LEU A 12 -1.69 -20.12 -1.21
N SER A 13 -2.69 -19.58 -1.93
CA SER A 13 -2.61 -18.22 -2.43
C SER A 13 -2.86 -17.22 -1.29
N ASN A 14 -1.87 -16.38 -1.02
CA ASN A 14 -2.00 -15.23 -0.13
C ASN A 14 -2.75 -14.09 -0.85
N ASP A 15 -3.94 -14.38 -1.42
CA ASP A 15 -4.78 -13.38 -2.07
C ASP A 15 -5.03 -12.23 -1.08
N LEU A 16 -4.81 -11.01 -1.56
CA LEU A 16 -4.77 -9.81 -0.73
C LEU A 16 -5.85 -8.83 -1.17
N ALA A 17 -6.64 -8.33 -0.22
CA ALA A 17 -7.48 -7.17 -0.41
C ALA A 17 -6.90 -6.00 0.38
N ILE A 18 -6.83 -4.83 -0.23
CA ILE A 18 -6.30 -3.59 0.35
C ILE A 18 -7.43 -2.57 0.35
N ASP A 19 -7.74 -2.03 1.52
CA ASP A 19 -8.60 -0.86 1.65
C ASP A 19 -7.73 0.40 1.75
N LEU A 20 -7.75 1.24 0.72
CA LEU A 20 -6.86 2.40 0.58
C LEU A 20 -7.55 3.68 1.06
N GLY A 21 -7.59 3.88 2.38
CA GLY A 21 -8.23 5.03 3.00
C GLY A 21 -7.33 6.27 3.13
N THR A 22 -7.94 7.45 3.22
CA THR A 22 -7.25 8.73 3.46
C THR A 22 -6.51 8.79 4.81
N ALA A 23 -7.05 8.11 5.83
CA ALA A 23 -6.48 8.09 7.18
C ALA A 23 -5.73 6.80 7.50
N ASN A 24 -6.26 5.65 7.09
CA ASN A 24 -5.69 4.34 7.37
C ASN A 24 -5.79 3.44 6.16
N THR A 25 -4.81 2.54 6.02
CA THR A 25 -4.80 1.46 5.05
C THR A 25 -4.99 0.14 5.79
N VAL A 26 -5.88 -0.72 5.28
CA VAL A 26 -6.18 -2.03 5.86
C VAL A 26 -5.88 -3.11 4.85
N LEU A 27 -5.18 -4.16 5.26
CA LEU A 27 -4.92 -5.33 4.42
C LEU A 27 -5.63 -6.55 5.01
N TYR A 28 -6.34 -7.25 4.14
CA TYR A 28 -7.02 -8.50 4.42
C TYR A 28 -6.41 -9.61 3.57
N VAL A 29 -6.06 -10.73 4.19
CA VAL A 29 -5.61 -11.93 3.48
C VAL A 29 -6.70 -12.99 3.51
N LYS A 30 -7.04 -13.54 2.35
CA LYS A 30 -8.03 -14.61 2.22
C LYS A 30 -7.68 -15.78 3.14
N GLY A 31 -8.63 -16.18 3.98
CA GLY A 31 -8.45 -17.25 4.96
C GLY A 31 -7.69 -16.87 6.24
N LYS A 32 -7.14 -15.65 6.34
CA LYS A 32 -6.48 -15.15 7.56
C LYS A 32 -7.22 -14.00 8.23
N GLY A 33 -8.00 -13.23 7.48
CA GLY A 33 -8.67 -12.04 8.01
C GLY A 33 -7.85 -10.77 7.80
N ILE A 34 -8.12 -9.75 8.61
CA ILE A 34 -7.35 -8.49 8.62
C ILE A 34 -5.97 -8.78 9.23
N VAL A 35 -4.92 -8.52 8.46
CA VAL A 35 -3.52 -8.80 8.87
C VAL A 35 -2.72 -7.53 9.12
N LEU A 36 -3.18 -6.37 8.65
CA LEU A 36 -2.55 -5.08 8.89
C LEU A 36 -3.58 -3.96 8.89
N ARG A 37 -3.40 -3.01 9.82
CA ARG A 37 -4.16 -1.76 9.92
C ARG A 37 -3.19 -0.66 10.35
N GLU A 38 -2.75 0.14 9.38
CA GLU A 38 -1.73 1.17 9.58
C GLU A 38 -2.23 2.54 9.10
N PRO A 39 -1.74 3.65 9.65
CA PRO A 39 -1.98 4.97 9.08
C PRO A 39 -1.54 5.08 7.62
N SER A 40 -2.32 5.78 6.80
CA SER A 40 -1.94 6.11 5.41
C SER A 40 -0.99 7.30 5.37
N VAL A 41 0.20 7.13 5.97
CA VAL A 41 1.21 8.19 6.11
C VAL A 41 2.57 7.66 5.67
N VAL A 42 3.31 8.48 4.96
CA VAL A 42 4.67 8.19 4.50
C VAL A 42 5.57 9.36 4.88
N ALA A 43 6.72 9.06 5.50
CA ALA A 43 7.77 10.03 5.71
C ALA A 43 8.78 9.91 4.57
N VAL A 44 8.98 11.00 3.83
CA VAL A 44 9.93 11.08 2.73
C VAL A 44 11.01 12.11 3.05
N ARG A 45 12.24 11.81 2.64
CA ARG A 45 13.30 12.82 2.51
C ARG A 45 13.25 13.37 1.10
N GLN A 46 13.02 14.66 0.97
CA GLN A 46 13.16 15.37 -0.30
C GLN A 46 14.64 15.54 -0.61
N ASP A 47 15.07 14.98 -1.73
CA ASP A 47 16.39 15.19 -2.33
C ASP A 47 16.18 15.78 -3.72
N VAL A 48 17.17 16.51 -4.24
CA VAL A 48 17.12 17.22 -5.53
C VAL A 48 16.95 16.24 -6.70
N ARG A 49 17.34 14.97 -6.52
CA ARG A 49 17.29 13.93 -7.56
C ARG A 49 16.12 12.95 -7.40
N MET A 50 15.77 12.57 -6.17
CA MET A 50 14.73 11.55 -5.94
C MET A 50 14.28 11.54 -4.47
N SER A 51 12.97 11.50 -4.23
CA SER A 51 12.41 11.38 -2.89
C SER A 51 12.68 9.99 -2.31
N LYS A 52 13.27 9.93 -1.11
CA LYS A 52 13.55 8.65 -0.42
C LYS A 52 12.54 8.42 0.69
N VAL A 53 11.82 7.29 0.64
CA VAL A 53 10.96 6.84 1.75
C VAL A 53 11.83 6.48 2.96
N LEU A 54 11.51 7.08 4.10
CA LEU A 54 12.19 6.86 5.39
C LEU A 54 11.38 5.97 6.32
N ALA A 55 10.06 6.19 6.39
CA ALA A 55 9.15 5.42 7.23
C ALA A 55 7.75 5.41 6.59
N VAL A 56 6.93 4.42 6.97
CA VAL A 56 5.56 4.25 6.50
C VAL A 56 4.68 3.81 7.67
N GLY A 57 3.41 4.19 7.68
CA GLY A 57 2.47 3.75 8.70
C GLY A 57 2.65 4.51 10.02
N GLN A 58 2.63 3.77 11.13
CA GLN A 58 2.65 4.34 12.47
C GLN A 58 3.91 5.19 12.74
N GLU A 59 5.09 4.72 12.28
CA GLU A 59 6.35 5.47 12.42
C GLU A 59 6.29 6.80 11.68
N ALA A 60 5.80 6.81 10.44
CA ALA A 60 5.63 8.04 9.68
C ALA A 60 4.58 8.98 10.31
N LYS A 61 3.49 8.44 10.86
CA LYS A 61 2.46 9.22 11.54
C LYS A 61 3.02 9.95 12.76
N GLN A 62 3.93 9.34 13.52
CA GLN A 62 4.58 9.98 14.67
C GLN A 62 5.42 11.20 14.29
N MET A 63 5.86 11.28 13.03
CA MET A 63 6.65 12.37 12.49
C MET A 63 5.80 13.56 12.00
N LEU A 64 4.48 13.43 11.88
CA LEU A 64 3.61 14.51 11.41
C LEU A 64 3.77 15.78 12.26
N GLY A 65 4.10 16.89 11.61
CA GLY A 65 4.33 18.19 12.25
C GLY A 65 5.60 18.27 13.10
N LYS A 66 6.48 17.25 13.04
CA LYS A 66 7.69 17.12 13.87
C LYS A 66 8.95 16.82 13.05
N THR A 67 8.88 16.93 11.72
CA THR A 67 10.01 16.63 10.84
C THR A 67 10.96 17.83 10.72
N PRO A 68 12.29 17.62 10.73
CA PRO A 68 13.25 18.69 10.47
C PRO A 68 13.53 18.85 8.96
N GLY A 69 13.90 20.07 8.56
CA GLY A 69 14.55 20.37 7.28
C GLY A 69 13.82 19.80 6.07
N ASN A 70 14.48 18.85 5.38
CA ASN A 70 14.02 18.25 4.13
C ASN A 70 13.23 16.94 4.30
N ILE A 71 12.75 16.64 5.51
CA ILE A 71 11.88 15.48 5.75
C ILE A 71 10.44 15.96 5.83
N ASN A 72 9.56 15.30 5.10
CA ASN A 72 8.12 15.56 5.13
C ASN A 72 7.37 14.26 5.43
N ALA A 73 6.52 14.30 6.45
CA ALA A 73 5.51 13.28 6.68
C ALA A 73 4.21 13.71 5.98
N ILE A 74 3.77 12.91 5.01
CA ILE A 74 2.65 13.25 4.13
C ILE A 74 1.61 12.13 4.10
N ARG A 75 0.36 12.50 3.83
CA ARG A 75 -0.72 11.58 3.50
C ARG A 75 -0.88 11.58 1.97
N PRO A 76 -0.52 10.51 1.28
CA PRO A 76 -0.52 10.51 -0.18
C PRO A 76 -1.94 10.37 -0.77
N ILE A 77 -2.94 10.08 0.08
CA ILE A 77 -4.36 10.06 -0.29
C ILE A 77 -5.05 11.15 0.52
N LYS A 78 -5.71 12.08 -0.16
CA LYS A 78 -6.36 13.25 0.44
C LYS A 78 -7.72 13.46 -0.20
N ASP A 79 -8.73 13.82 0.60
CA ASP A 79 -10.08 14.14 0.12
C ASP A 79 -10.70 13.07 -0.80
N GLY A 80 -10.35 11.81 -0.56
CA GLY A 80 -10.82 10.69 -1.38
C GLY A 80 -10.22 10.65 -2.78
N VAL A 81 -9.00 11.16 -2.98
CA VAL A 81 -8.23 11.00 -4.22
C VAL A 81 -6.78 10.67 -3.89
N ILE A 82 -6.07 10.04 -4.83
CA ILE A 82 -4.63 9.82 -4.72
C ILE A 82 -3.94 11.11 -5.14
N ALA A 83 -3.35 11.81 -4.18
CA ALA A 83 -2.68 13.10 -4.40
C ALA A 83 -1.22 12.93 -4.86
N ASP A 84 -0.60 11.80 -4.52
CA ASP A 84 0.77 11.46 -4.92
C ASP A 84 0.86 9.96 -5.24
N PHE A 85 1.03 9.62 -6.52
CA PHE A 85 1.07 8.24 -7.00
C PHE A 85 2.34 7.52 -6.60
N GLU A 86 3.50 8.17 -6.73
CA GLU A 86 4.79 7.56 -6.42
C GLU A 86 4.87 7.20 -4.94
N VAL A 87 4.42 8.11 -4.07
CA VAL A 87 4.39 7.88 -2.63
C VAL A 87 3.32 6.84 -2.25
N THR A 88 2.17 6.82 -2.93
CA THR A 88 1.14 5.78 -2.72
C THR A 88 1.65 4.40 -3.12
N GLU A 89 2.32 4.28 -4.26
CA GLU A 89 2.90 3.01 -4.72
C GLU A 89 3.96 2.52 -3.73
N ALA A 90 4.85 3.41 -3.27
CA ALA A 90 5.87 3.06 -2.29
C ALA A 90 5.25 2.62 -0.95
N MET A 91 4.18 3.27 -0.50
CA MET A 91 3.40 2.89 0.69
C MET A 91 2.78 1.49 0.54
N LEU A 92 2.09 1.25 -0.57
CA LEU A 92 1.48 -0.04 -0.87
C LEU A 92 2.52 -1.16 -0.94
N ARG A 93 3.63 -0.92 -1.65
CA ARG A 93 4.75 -1.86 -1.76
C ARG A 93 5.33 -2.19 -0.39
N TYR A 94 5.46 -1.20 0.50
CA TYR A 94 5.90 -1.41 1.88
C TYR A 94 4.91 -2.30 2.65
N PHE A 95 3.61 -2.00 2.64
CA PHE A 95 2.62 -2.79 3.37
C PHE A 95 2.49 -4.22 2.84
N ILE A 96 2.48 -4.41 1.51
CA ILE A 96 2.46 -5.74 0.88
C ILE A 96 3.69 -6.54 1.33
N LYS A 97 4.87 -5.93 1.29
CA LYS A 97 6.11 -6.58 1.75
C LYS A 97 6.10 -6.88 3.25
N LYS A 98 5.47 -6.03 4.07
CA LYS A 98 5.34 -6.23 5.52
C LYS A 98 4.49 -7.45 5.86
N VAL A 99 3.43 -7.71 5.09
CA VAL A 99 2.54 -8.86 5.32
C VAL A 99 2.97 -10.14 4.58
N HIS A 100 3.73 -10.02 3.50
CA HIS A 100 4.13 -11.15 2.66
C HIS A 100 5.59 -11.55 2.91
N ASN A 101 5.79 -12.78 3.39
CA ASN A 101 7.13 -13.32 3.62
C ASN A 101 7.76 -13.74 2.29
N ARG A 102 8.99 -13.31 2.00
CA ARG A 102 9.72 -13.49 0.72
C ARG A 102 9.98 -14.96 0.31
N ARG A 103 9.53 -15.94 1.10
CA ARG A 103 9.79 -17.38 0.90
C ARG A 103 8.83 -18.03 -0.09
N THR A 104 7.74 -17.37 -0.48
CA THR A 104 6.75 -17.98 -1.38
C THR A 104 6.96 -17.50 -2.82
N LEU A 105 7.23 -18.44 -3.73
CA LEU A 105 7.30 -18.26 -5.20
C LEU A 105 5.94 -17.93 -5.84
N VAL A 106 4.97 -17.46 -5.05
CA VAL A 106 3.59 -17.21 -5.49
C VAL A 106 3.39 -15.73 -5.74
N HIS A 107 2.71 -15.40 -6.85
CA HIS A 107 2.27 -14.05 -7.16
C HIS A 107 0.82 -13.91 -6.66
N PRO A 108 0.57 -13.29 -5.49
CA PRO A 108 -0.78 -13.17 -4.97
C PRO A 108 -1.62 -12.26 -5.88
N ARG A 109 -2.91 -12.57 -6.01
CA ARG A 109 -3.86 -11.65 -6.63
C ARG A 109 -4.18 -10.55 -5.63
N ILE A 110 -4.09 -9.29 -6.06
CA ILE A 110 -4.35 -8.13 -5.21
C ILE A 110 -5.58 -7.40 -5.74
N ILE A 111 -6.52 -7.11 -4.84
CA ILE A 111 -7.64 -6.21 -5.09
C ILE A 111 -7.44 -5.00 -4.19
N ILE A 112 -7.57 -3.81 -4.78
CA ILE A 112 -7.38 -2.54 -4.06
C ILE A 112 -8.70 -1.76 -4.17
N SER A 113 -9.29 -1.40 -3.04
CA SER A 113 -10.35 -0.40 -3.02
C SER A 113 -9.71 0.93 -3.39
N VAL A 114 -10.30 1.62 -4.35
CA VAL A 114 -9.89 2.96 -4.74
C VAL A 114 -11.09 3.89 -4.55
N PRO A 115 -10.86 5.16 -4.19
CA PRO A 115 -11.96 6.10 -4.02
C PRO A 115 -12.83 6.24 -5.26
N SER A 116 -14.10 6.60 -5.09
CA SER A 116 -15.06 6.71 -6.21
C SER A 116 -14.69 7.80 -7.22
N GLY A 117 -14.00 8.86 -6.80
CA GLY A 117 -13.58 9.97 -7.65
C GLY A 117 -12.32 9.72 -8.49
N ILE A 118 -11.73 8.52 -8.43
CA ILE A 118 -10.47 8.22 -9.11
C ILE A 118 -10.63 8.20 -10.64
N THR A 119 -9.74 8.89 -11.36
CA THR A 119 -9.72 8.92 -12.83
C THR A 119 -9.10 7.65 -13.42
N GLN A 120 -9.28 7.39 -14.72
CA GLN A 120 -8.66 6.23 -15.38
C GLN A 120 -7.13 6.29 -15.40
N VAL A 121 -6.55 7.49 -15.52
CA VAL A 121 -5.09 7.69 -15.48
C VAL A 121 -4.56 7.30 -14.11
N GLU A 122 -5.25 7.77 -13.06
CA GLU A 122 -4.95 7.47 -11.67
C GLU A 122 -5.11 5.97 -11.36
N LYS A 123 -6.16 5.30 -11.86
CA LYS A 123 -6.33 3.84 -11.72
C LYS A 123 -5.17 3.05 -12.33
N ARG A 124 -4.61 3.50 -13.46
CA ARG A 124 -3.49 2.81 -14.14
C ARG A 124 -2.17 2.93 -13.38
N ALA A 125 -1.97 4.00 -12.63
CA ALA A 125 -0.76 4.23 -11.85
C ALA A 125 -0.67 3.35 -10.58
N VAL A 126 -1.78 2.71 -10.17
CA VAL A 126 -1.85 1.82 -8.99
C VAL A 126 -1.71 0.33 -9.39
N LYS A 127 -1.50 0.03 -10.68
CA LYS A 127 -1.49 -1.34 -11.23
C LYS A 127 -0.12 -2.02 -11.16
#